data_AF-A0A1X7SUV4-F1
#
_entry.id   AF-A0A1X7SUV4-F1
#
_cell.length_a   1.000
_cell.length_b   1.000
_cell.length_c   1.000
_cell.angle_alpha   90.00
_cell.angle_beta   90.00
_cell.angle_gamma   90.00
#
_symmetry.space_group_name_H-M   'P 1'
#
loop_
_entity.id
_entity.type
_entity.pdbx_description
1 polymer ?
#
loop_
_entity_poly.entity_id
_entity_poly.type
_entity_poly.pdbx_seq_one_letter_code
_entity_poly.pdbx_strand_id
1 'polypeptide(L)'
;TSASIHFIIVPETQYVYVNDTVTFECAINVSQNDLFFVTYPSVDGSELSSGGMVSLTLTATSEVNGTEVTCRALNVATTEPAYIYVQ
;
A
#
# COMPACT_ATOMS: atom_id res chain seq x y z
N THR A 1 -27.04 10.30 6.41
CA THR A 1 -25.90 10.82 5.62
C THR A 1 -24.85 9.74 5.60
N SER A 2 -24.75 8.98 4.51
CA SER A 2 -23.73 7.94 4.37
C SER A 2 -22.41 8.65 4.09
N ALA A 3 -21.49 8.64 5.06
CA ALA A 3 -20.13 9.12 4.84
C ALA A 3 -19.45 8.12 3.90
N SER A 4 -19.23 8.52 2.65
CA SER A 4 -18.48 7.72 1.69
C SER A 4 -17.05 7.54 2.21
N ILE A 5 -16.70 6.32 2.58
CA ILE A 5 -15.34 5.96 2.95
C ILE A 5 -14.51 6.03 1.67
N HIS A 6 -13.66 7.05 1.53
CA HIS A 6 -12.72 7.15 0.42
C HIS A 6 -11.45 6.41 0.84
N PHE A 7 -11.14 5.34 0.11
CA PHE A 7 -10.05 4.43 0.40
C PHE A 7 -9.21 4.32 -0.87
N ILE A 8 -8.01 4.89 -0.85
CA ILE A 8 -7.13 4.95 -2.02
C ILE A 8 -5.74 4.48 -1.64
N ILE A 9 -5.14 3.67 -2.51
CA ILE A 9 -3.71 3.41 -2.54
C ILE A 9 -3.11 4.30 -3.62
N VAL A 10 -2.07 5.06 -3.28
CA VAL A 10 -1.37 5.91 -4.25
C VAL A 10 0.12 5.69 -4.08
N PRO A 11 0.85 5.47 -5.19
CA PRO A 11 0.37 5.19 -6.55
C PRO A 11 -0.24 3.77 -6.69
N GLU A 12 -1.05 3.52 -7.74
CA GLU A 12 -1.60 2.19 -8.03
C GLU A 12 -0.53 1.25 -8.61
N THR A 13 -0.15 1.35 -9.88
CA THR A 13 0.91 0.51 -10.46
C THR A 13 2.19 1.31 -10.64
N GLN A 14 3.33 0.71 -10.27
CA GLN A 14 4.65 1.32 -10.35
C GLN A 14 5.57 0.52 -11.26
N TYR A 15 6.34 1.25 -12.07
CA TYR A 15 7.40 0.72 -12.92
C TYR A 15 8.68 1.43 -12.53
N VAL A 16 9.62 0.72 -11.92
CA VAL A 16 10.82 1.30 -11.31
C VAL A 16 12.07 0.51 -11.64
N TYR A 17 13.24 1.11 -11.46
CA TYR A 17 14.52 0.42 -11.71
C TYR A 17 15.02 -0.28 -10.45
N VAL A 18 15.88 -1.27 -10.61
CA VAL A 18 16.54 -1.93 -9.47
C VAL A 18 17.25 -0.91 -8.57
N ASN A 19 17.04 -1.03 -7.26
CA ASN A 19 17.47 -0.15 -6.17
C ASN A 19 16.70 1.17 -6.02
N ASP A 20 15.70 1.45 -6.84
CA ASP A 20 14.78 2.56 -6.58
C ASP A 20 13.97 2.30 -5.30
N THR A 21 13.52 3.37 -4.66
CA THR A 21 12.63 3.30 -3.50
C THR A 21 11.23 3.74 -3.92
N VAL A 22 10.23 2.94 -3.57
CA VAL A 22 8.81 3.23 -3.84
C VAL A 22 8.09 3.35 -2.52
N THR A 23 7.28 4.39 -2.38
CA THR A 23 6.40 4.57 -1.22
C THR A 23 4.96 4.50 -1.68
N PHE A 24 4.22 3.52 -1.17
CA PHE A 24 2.78 3.43 -1.27
C PHE A 24 2.16 4.11 -0.07
N GLU A 25 1.15 4.93 -0.30
CA GLU A 25 0.40 5.61 0.75
C GLU A 25 -1.05 5.17 0.71
N CYS A 26 -1.63 5.00 1.89
CA CYS A 26 -3.02 4.64 2.06
C CYS A 26 -3.63 5.46 3.19
N ALA A 27 -4.80 6.04 2.93
CA ALA A 27 -5.52 6.85 3.90
C ALA A 27 -7.01 6.52 3.90
N ILE A 28 -7.65 6.73 5.04
CA ILE A 28 -9.08 6.54 5.21
C ILE A 28 -9.71 7.76 5.91
N ASN A 29 -10.85 8.22 5.40
CA ASN A 29 -11.55 9.40 5.95
C ASN A 29 -12.31 9.13 7.27
N VAL A 30 -12.07 8.00 7.93
CA VAL A 30 -12.67 7.68 9.25
C VAL A 30 -11.60 7.47 10.30
N SER A 31 -11.76 8.16 11.43
CA SER A 31 -10.69 8.38 12.41
C SER A 31 -10.42 7.23 13.39
N GLN A 32 -10.74 5.97 13.06
CA GLN A 32 -10.67 4.86 14.03
C GLN A 32 -10.29 3.49 13.44
N ASN A 33 -9.87 3.42 12.18
CA ASN A 33 -9.48 2.15 11.59
C ASN A 33 -7.96 2.03 11.54
N ASP A 34 -7.45 0.92 12.08
CA ASP A 34 -6.08 0.49 11.86
C ASP A 34 -5.92 0.12 10.38
N LEU A 35 -5.08 0.88 9.68
CA LEU A 35 -4.68 0.62 8.31
C LEU A 35 -3.35 -0.11 8.29
N PHE A 36 -3.23 -1.09 7.41
CA PHE A 36 -1.99 -1.85 7.21
C PHE A 36 -1.91 -2.35 5.76
N PHE A 37 -0.69 -2.56 5.28
CA PHE A 37 -0.45 -3.14 3.98
C PHE A 37 -0.34 -4.68 4.03
N VAL A 38 -0.74 -5.31 2.95
CA VAL A 38 -0.53 -6.74 2.70
C VAL A 38 0.11 -6.89 1.33
N THR A 39 1.22 -7.63 1.27
CA THR A 39 1.94 -7.91 0.03
C THR A 39 1.83 -9.38 -0.38
N TYR A 40 1.73 -9.63 -1.69
CA TYR A 40 1.77 -10.98 -2.26
C TYR A 40 2.64 -11.04 -3.54
N PRO A 41 3.72 -11.84 -3.57
CA PRO A 41 4.28 -12.59 -2.44
C PRO A 41 4.70 -11.66 -1.28
N SER A 42 4.84 -12.23 -0.08
CA SER A 42 5.29 -11.47 1.08
C SER A 42 6.71 -10.97 0.86
N VAL A 43 6.90 -9.65 0.90
CA VAL A 43 8.21 -9.00 0.74
C VAL A 43 8.53 -8.12 1.93
N ASP A 44 9.83 -7.96 2.21
CA ASP A 44 10.29 -7.06 3.26
C ASP A 44 10.13 -5.59 2.84
N GLY A 45 9.69 -4.78 3.80
CA GLY A 45 9.41 -3.36 3.61
C GLY A 45 9.38 -2.62 4.93
N SER A 46 9.30 -1.30 4.85
CA SER A 46 9.14 -0.42 6.02
C SER A 46 7.75 0.19 6.02
N GLU A 47 6.96 -0.13 7.04
CA GLU A 47 5.64 0.45 7.25
C GLU A 47 5.67 1.52 8.34
N LEU A 48 5.01 2.65 8.08
CA LEU A 48 4.82 3.72 9.04
C LEU A 48 3.33 4.10 9.10
N SER A 49 2.75 4.10 10.28
CA SER A 49 1.35 4.50 10.50
C SER A 49 1.25 5.80 11.30
N SER A 50 0.35 6.68 10.87
CA SER A 50 0.07 7.96 11.53
C SER A 50 -1.39 8.35 11.29
N GLY A 51 -2.19 8.40 12.37
CA GLY A 51 -3.50 9.05 12.41
C GLY A 51 -4.40 8.91 11.16
N GLY A 52 -4.85 7.69 10.84
CA GLY A 52 -5.74 7.43 9.70
C GLY A 52 -5.03 7.29 8.35
N MET A 53 -3.69 7.27 8.35
CA MET A 53 -2.83 7.04 7.20
C MET A 53 -1.76 6.00 7.52
N VAL A 54 -1.39 5.20 6.52
CA VAL A 54 -0.26 4.27 6.56
C VAL A 54 0.54 4.40 5.27
N SER A 55 1.85 4.29 5.36
CA SER A 55 2.75 4.27 4.22
C SER A 55 3.63 3.03 4.26
N LEU A 56 3.79 2.36 3.11
CA LEU A 56 4.72 1.25 2.93
C LEU A 56 5.82 1.66 1.96
N THR A 57 7.06 1.54 2.41
CA THR A 57 8.24 1.78 1.57
C THR A 57 8.90 0.46 1.20
N LEU A 58 9.08 0.24 -0.09
CA LEU A 58 9.75 -0.92 -0.67
C LEU A 58 11.00 -0.47 -1.44
N THR A 59 12.06 -1.28 -1.39
CA THR A 59 13.20 -1.14 -2.30
C THR A 59 13.00 -2.08 -3.48
N ALA A 60 13.13 -1.57 -4.70
CA ALA A 60 12.97 -2.33 -5.92
C ALA A 60 14.10 -3.36 -6.09
N THR A 61 13.79 -4.63 -5.86
CA THR A 61 14.68 -5.77 -6.11
C THR A 61 14.01 -6.77 -7.03
N SER A 62 14.76 -7.75 -7.54
CA SER A 62 14.18 -8.84 -8.33
C SER A 62 13.13 -9.65 -7.56
N GLU A 63 13.22 -9.68 -6.22
CA GLU A 63 12.29 -10.38 -5.34
C GLU A 63 10.95 -9.63 -5.19
N VAL A 64 10.98 -8.31 -5.34
CA VAL A 64 9.81 -7.43 -5.25
C VAL A 64 9.09 -7.29 -6.60
N ASN A 65 9.69 -7.75 -7.71
CA ASN A 65 9.09 -7.63 -9.03
C ASN A 65 7.80 -8.47 -9.16
N GLY A 66 6.71 -7.82 -9.55
CA GLY A 66 5.38 -8.43 -9.69
C GLY A 66 4.62 -8.53 -8.36
N THR A 67 5.13 -7.93 -7.28
CA THR A 67 4.43 -7.94 -5.99
C THR A 67 3.13 -7.16 -6.07
N GLU A 68 2.06 -7.81 -5.63
CA GLU A 68 0.77 -7.21 -5.32
C GLU A 68 0.87 -6.48 -3.98
N VAL A 69 0.40 -5.24 -3.93
CA VAL A 69 0.34 -4.41 -2.73
C VAL A 69 -1.11 -4.01 -2.52
N THR A 70 -1.69 -4.42 -1.40
CA THR A 70 -3.06 -4.04 -1.01
C THR A 70 -3.02 -3.30 0.31
N CYS A 71 -3.81 -2.25 0.44
CA CYS A 71 -4.07 -1.64 1.73
C CYS A 71 -5.38 -2.19 2.31
N ARG A 72 -5.38 -2.48 3.62
CA ARG A 72 -6.54 -3.02 4.33
C ARG A 72 -6.89 -2.16 5.52
N ALA A 73 -8.19 -1.94 5.69
CA ALA A 73 -8.77 -1.38 6.91
C ALA A 73 -9.43 -2.51 7.68
N LEU A 74 -9.07 -2.67 8.96
CA LEU A 74 -9.57 -3.76 9.80
C LEU A 74 -11.11 -3.80 9.77
N ASN A 75 -11.69 -4.95 9.38
CA ASN A 75 -13.14 -5.22 9.30
C ASN A 75 -13.97 -4.32 8.35
N VAL A 76 -13.36 -3.60 7.40
CA VAL A 76 -14.11 -2.67 6.53
C VAL A 76 -13.90 -2.92 5.05
N ALA A 77 -12.67 -2.76 4.55
CA ALA A 77 -12.42 -2.74 3.11
C ALA A 77 -10.97 -3.06 2.77
N THR A 78 -10.76 -3.54 1.56
CA THR A 78 -9.46 -3.74 0.90
C THR A 78 -9.45 -2.89 -0.37
N THR A 79 -8.33 -2.26 -0.70
CA THR A 79 -8.21 -1.51 -1.96
C THR A 79 -8.16 -2.48 -3.13
N GLU A 80 -8.39 -1.97 -4.34
CA GLU A 80 -7.87 -2.65 -5.51
C GLU A 80 -6.33 -2.81 -5.37
N PRO A 81 -5.76 -3.89 -5.93
CA PRO A 81 -4.34 -4.14 -5.83
C PRO A 81 -3.52 -3.13 -6.64
N ALA A 82 -2.47 -2.64 -6.00
CA ALA A 82 -1.33 -2.01 -6.63
C ALA A 82 -0.30 -3.07 -7.04
N TYR A 83 0.49 -2.81 -8.09
CA TYR A 83 1.59 -3.70 -8.49
C TYR A 83 2.89 -2.92 -8.64
N ILE A 84 4.01 -3.57 -8.33
CA ILE A 84 5.34 -3.04 -8.59
C ILE A 84 6.06 -3.93 -9.61
N TYR A 85 6.51 -3.32 -10.71
CA TYR A 85 7.31 -3.98 -11.74
C TYR A 85 8.70 -3.37 -11.79
N VAL A 86 9.72 -4.21 -11.64
CA VAL A 86 11.13 -3.80 -11.62
C VAL A 86 11.77 -4.05 -12.99
N GLN A 87 12.44 -3.03 -13.52
CA GLN A 87 13.11 -3.00 -14.84
C GLN A 87 14.63 -3.09 -14.74
#